data_AF-A0A535FN41-F1
#
_entry.id   AF-A0A535FN41-F1
#
_cell.length_a   1.000
_cell.length_b   1.000
_cell.length_c   1.000
_cell.angle_alpha   90.00
_cell.angle_beta   90.00
_cell.angle_gamma   90.00
#
_symmetry.space_group_name_H-M   'P 1'
#
loop_
_entity.id
_entity.type
_entity.pdbx_description
1 polymer ?
#
loop_
_entity_poly.entity_id
_entity_poly.type
_entity_poly.pdbx_seq_one_letter_code
_entity_poly.pdbx_strand_id
1 'polypeptide(L)'
;MIIKAHVKRNTYFDSISLMKIARTLTAMDGIEDAAAIMGTEPNLQLLAEAGLTPFEGNAGPADVLLVVRANNDSSAEAALQAAEKQLAQRPTTYSDSSPGVQKQPRSLEQALQLQPDARLAVISVPGPYAALESERALRAGLHVFLFSDNVSLADEIALKQLARERDLLLLWDGQTQWSWSRICQCCSLRSDRHRRGIRHGYSGGDVIDCPAGQWRITGHRLRRA
;
A
#
# COMPACT_ATOMS: atom_id res chain seq x y z
N MET A 1 15.93 17.86 29.67
CA MET A 1 15.18 17.33 28.52
C MET A 1 14.85 15.88 28.80
N ILE A 2 13.61 15.49 28.52
CA ILE A 2 13.06 14.17 28.85
C ILE A 2 12.50 13.57 27.56
N ILE A 3 12.78 12.29 27.33
CA ILE A 3 12.18 11.51 26.25
C ILE A 3 11.25 10.50 26.90
N LYS A 4 9.97 10.54 26.55
CA LYS A 4 8.99 9.50 26.93
C LYS A 4 8.49 8.79 25.68
N ALA A 5 8.23 7.50 25.84
CA ALA A 5 7.67 6.66 24.80
C ALA A 5 6.44 5.92 25.32
N HIS A 6 5.47 5.69 24.43
CA HIS A 6 4.30 4.87 24.70
C HIS A 6 4.05 3.94 23.51
N VAL A 7 3.83 2.66 23.80
CA VAL A 7 3.57 1.62 22.78
C VAL A 7 2.12 1.19 22.85
N LYS A 8 1.38 1.42 21.78
CA LYS A 8 0.02 0.90 21.60
C LYS A 8 0.05 -0.40 20.81
N ARG A 9 -0.26 -1.49 21.49
CA ARG A 9 -0.15 -2.84 20.94
C ARG A 9 -1.26 -3.16 19.93
N ASN A 10 -0.90 -3.95 18.93
CA ASN A 10 -1.83 -4.61 17.99
C ASN A 10 -2.89 -3.66 17.39
N THR A 11 -2.47 -2.45 17.02
CA THR A 11 -3.37 -1.45 16.43
C THR A 11 -2.73 -0.88 15.19
N TYR A 12 -3.40 -1.04 14.05
CA TYR A 12 -2.92 -0.48 12.79
C TYR A 12 -3.44 0.94 12.58
N PHE A 13 -2.55 1.85 12.22
CA PHE A 13 -2.89 3.19 11.71
C PHE A 13 -2.15 3.44 10.40
N ASP A 14 -2.78 4.21 9.51
CA ASP A 14 -2.12 4.68 8.31
C ASP A 14 -1.08 5.76 8.64
N SER A 15 -0.05 5.86 7.79
CA SER A 15 1.05 6.80 7.99
C SER A 15 0.60 8.27 7.99
N ILE A 16 -0.46 8.63 7.28
CA ILE A 16 -0.95 10.02 7.24
C ILE A 16 -1.58 10.40 8.58
N SER A 17 -2.38 9.51 9.15
CA SER A 17 -2.95 9.69 10.49
C SER A 17 -1.86 9.84 11.54
N LEU A 18 -0.84 8.98 11.51
CA LEU A 18 0.30 9.07 12.42
C LEU A 18 1.11 10.37 12.22
N MET A 19 1.35 10.79 10.97
CA MET A 19 2.02 12.07 10.68
C MET A 19 1.23 13.29 11.19
N LYS A 20 -0.11 13.27 11.09
CA LYS A 20 -0.97 14.33 11.64
C LYS A 20 -0.87 14.40 13.16
N ILE A 21 -0.84 13.24 13.82
CA ILE A 21 -0.65 13.15 15.27
C ILE A 21 0.71 13.74 15.64
N ALA A 22 1.80 13.25 15.04
CA ALA A 22 3.16 13.75 15.29
C ALA A 22 3.25 15.27 15.15
N ARG A 23 2.73 15.84 14.05
CA ARG A 23 2.71 17.30 13.83
C ARG A 23 1.93 18.06 14.90
N THR A 24 0.82 17.49 15.38
CA THR A 24 0.03 18.13 16.43
C THR A 24 0.78 18.13 17.76
N LEU A 25 1.50 17.05 18.07
CA LEU A 25 2.32 16.95 19.28
C LEU A 25 3.49 17.92 19.25
N THR A 26 4.21 18.02 18.13
CA THR A 26 5.33 18.97 17.98
C THR A 26 4.89 20.43 18.10
N ALA A 27 3.61 20.74 17.83
CA ALA A 27 3.06 22.08 17.97
C ALA A 27 2.66 22.43 19.43
N MET A 28 2.75 21.49 20.37
CA MET A 28 2.41 21.74 21.79
C MET A 28 3.55 22.44 22.52
N ASP A 29 3.18 23.32 23.47
CA ASP A 29 4.15 24.06 24.26
C ASP A 29 5.04 23.14 25.11
N GLY A 30 6.34 23.33 24.97
CA GLY A 30 7.35 22.55 25.69
C GLY A 30 7.71 21.20 25.04
N ILE A 31 7.21 20.93 23.83
CA ILE A 31 7.65 19.81 22.99
C ILE A 31 8.69 20.31 21.99
N GLU A 32 9.82 19.61 21.94
CA GLU A 32 10.89 19.91 20.98
C GLU A 32 10.74 19.06 19.72
N ASP A 33 10.44 17.78 19.91
CA ASP A 33 10.25 16.84 18.81
C ASP A 33 9.31 15.70 19.23
N ALA A 34 8.57 15.17 18.26
CA ALA A 34 7.61 14.10 18.49
C ALA A 34 7.45 13.22 17.25
N ALA A 35 7.32 11.92 17.48
CA ALA A 35 7.14 10.92 16.44
C ALA A 35 6.00 9.98 16.80
N ALA A 36 5.21 9.63 15.79
CA ALA A 36 4.20 8.58 15.84
C ALA A 36 4.43 7.69 14.64
N ILE A 37 4.80 6.43 14.87
CA ILE A 37 5.19 5.49 13.82
C ILE A 37 4.68 4.08 14.11
N MET A 38 4.57 3.24 13.09
CA MET A 38 4.46 1.78 13.28
C MET A 38 5.83 1.22 13.65
N GLY A 39 5.88 0.21 14.52
CA GLY A 39 7.10 -0.46 14.98
C GLY A 39 7.77 -1.38 13.95
N THR A 40 7.82 -0.97 12.68
CA THR A 40 8.55 -1.69 11.63
C THR A 40 10.04 -1.37 11.71
N GLU A 41 10.89 -2.29 11.27
CA GLU A 41 12.34 -2.14 11.32
C GLU A 41 12.87 -0.86 10.63
N PRO A 42 12.38 -0.46 9.43
CA PRO A 42 12.79 0.81 8.83
C PRO A 42 12.41 2.04 9.66
N ASN A 43 11.22 2.04 10.27
CA ASN A 43 10.77 3.18 11.06
C ASN A 43 11.54 3.30 12.39
N LEU A 44 11.92 2.17 12.99
CA LEU A 44 12.76 2.16 14.19
C LEU A 44 14.16 2.72 13.91
N GLN A 45 14.72 2.45 12.72
CA GLN A 45 15.99 3.08 12.28
C GLN A 45 15.84 4.60 12.14
N LEU A 46 14.76 5.07 11.50
CA LEU A 46 14.47 6.51 11.36
C LEU A 46 14.33 7.22 12.72
N LEU A 47 13.69 6.57 13.70
CA LEU A 47 13.63 7.10 15.08
C LEU A 47 15.01 7.22 15.73
N ALA A 48 15.88 6.24 15.49
CA ALA A 48 17.23 6.25 16.03
C ALA A 48 18.06 7.39 15.44
N GLU A 49 17.95 7.63 14.14
CA GLU A 49 18.59 8.76 13.44
C GLU A 49 18.11 10.12 13.95
N ALA A 50 16.81 10.25 14.29
CA ALA A 50 16.24 11.45 14.89
C ALA A 50 16.66 11.67 16.37
N GLY A 51 17.40 10.73 16.96
CA GLY A 51 17.74 10.75 18.39
C GLY A 51 16.52 10.58 19.30
N LEU A 52 15.40 10.09 18.76
CA LEU A 52 14.16 9.79 19.48
C LEU A 52 14.10 8.31 19.83
N THR A 53 15.22 7.74 20.28
CA THR A 53 15.30 6.34 20.68
C THR A 53 14.42 6.09 21.91
N PRO A 54 13.41 5.20 21.81
CA PRO A 54 12.62 4.78 22.97
C PRO A 54 13.51 3.98 23.93
N PHE A 55 13.35 4.20 25.23
CA PHE A 55 14.04 3.40 26.26
C PHE A 55 13.39 2.03 26.49
N GLU A 56 12.14 1.83 26.04
CA GLU A 56 11.37 0.60 26.24
C GLU A 56 11.18 -0.16 24.91
N GLY A 57 12.26 -0.82 24.47
CA GLY A 57 12.32 -1.62 23.26
C GLY A 57 11.44 -2.87 23.32
N ASN A 58 10.54 -2.99 22.33
CA ASN A 58 10.02 -4.22 21.67
C ASN A 58 8.67 -3.92 21.00
N ALA A 59 8.58 -2.83 20.23
CA ALA A 59 7.42 -2.60 19.36
C ALA A 59 7.58 -3.46 18.11
N GLY A 60 6.58 -4.30 17.83
CA GLY A 60 6.53 -5.08 16.60
C GLY A 60 5.91 -4.28 15.44
N PRO A 61 5.91 -4.83 14.22
CA PRO A 61 5.35 -4.16 13.04
C PRO A 61 3.84 -3.88 13.14
N ALA A 62 3.12 -4.54 14.06
CA ALA A 62 1.70 -4.34 14.34
C ALA A 62 1.41 -3.32 15.45
N ASP A 63 2.46 -2.75 16.07
CA ASP A 63 2.34 -1.82 17.19
C ASP A 63 2.58 -0.38 16.73
N VAL A 64 1.88 0.57 17.34
CA VAL A 64 2.16 2.01 17.19
C VAL A 64 3.05 2.45 18.33
N LEU A 65 4.10 3.18 17.99
CA LEU A 65 5.05 3.78 18.91
C LEU A 65 4.91 5.29 18.85
N LEU A 66 4.62 5.89 20.00
CA LEU A 66 4.58 7.33 20.23
C LEU A 66 5.83 7.71 21.02
N VAL A 67 6.61 8.66 20.53
CA VAL A 67 7.80 9.18 21.22
C VAL A 67 7.73 10.70 21.26
N VAL A 68 8.01 11.27 22.43
CA VAL A 68 7.99 12.72 22.64
C VAL A 68 9.24 13.15 23.39
N ARG A 69 9.93 14.16 22.87
CA ARG A 69 11.01 14.88 23.55
C ARG A 69 10.47 16.21 24.05
N ALA A 70 10.54 16.43 25.36
CA ALA A 70 9.99 17.61 26.01
C ALA A 70 10.97 18.27 27.00
N ASN A 71 10.67 19.54 27.29
CA ASN A 71 11.43 20.34 28.24
C ASN A 71 11.19 19.90 29.69
N ASN A 72 9.99 19.41 30.00
CA ASN A 72 9.58 18.98 31.34
C ASN A 72 8.66 17.76 31.26
N ASP A 73 8.50 17.06 32.39
CA ASP A 73 7.76 15.79 32.47
C ASP A 73 6.25 15.95 32.22
N SER A 74 5.69 17.09 32.66
CA SER A 74 4.27 17.41 32.51
C SER A 74 3.88 17.64 31.05
N SER A 75 4.71 18.33 30.27
CA SER A 75 4.52 18.53 28.83
C SER A 75 4.60 17.20 28.08
N ALA A 76 5.56 16.33 28.43
CA ALA A 76 5.68 15.00 27.83
C ALA A 76 4.42 14.16 28.10
N GLU A 77 3.93 14.16 29.34
CA GLU A 77 2.72 13.41 29.73
C GLU A 77 1.47 13.94 29.03
N ALA A 78 1.32 15.27 28.97
CA ALA A 78 0.20 15.92 28.28
C ALA A 78 0.18 15.59 26.79
N ALA A 79 1.35 15.55 26.14
CA ALA A 79 1.48 15.18 24.74
C ALA A 79 1.12 13.71 24.50
N LEU A 80 1.59 12.79 25.35
CA LEU A 80 1.22 11.37 25.24
C LEU A 80 -0.29 11.15 25.43
N GLN A 81 -0.91 11.81 26.41
CA GLN A 81 -2.36 11.75 26.60
C GLN A 81 -3.14 12.34 25.41
N ALA A 82 -2.65 13.44 24.83
CA ALA A 82 -3.24 14.01 23.62
C ALA A 82 -3.15 13.05 22.42
N ALA A 83 -1.99 12.39 22.25
CA ALA A 83 -1.78 11.39 21.23
C ALA A 83 -2.72 10.19 21.40
N GLU A 84 -2.85 9.67 22.61
CA GLU A 84 -3.78 8.58 22.93
C GLU A 84 -5.23 8.96 22.62
N LYS A 85 -5.64 10.17 22.97
CA LYS A 85 -6.98 10.68 22.67
C LYS A 85 -7.22 10.77 21.16
N GLN A 86 -6.23 11.23 20.38
CA GLN A 86 -6.32 11.28 18.92
C GLN A 86 -6.35 9.88 18.30
N LEU A 87 -5.58 8.92 18.84
CA LEU A 87 -5.66 7.53 18.40
C LEU A 87 -6.99 6.85 18.79
N ALA A 88 -7.60 7.23 19.93
CA ALA A 88 -8.89 6.74 20.37
C ALA A 88 -10.05 7.33 19.56
N GLN A 89 -9.89 8.57 19.08
CA GLN A 89 -10.70 9.17 18.04
C GLN A 89 -10.35 8.49 16.72
N ARG A 90 -10.87 7.26 16.54
CA ARG A 90 -10.91 6.59 15.24
C ARG A 90 -11.32 7.65 14.24
N PRO A 91 -10.61 7.86 13.11
CA PRO A 91 -11.11 8.73 12.08
C PRO A 91 -12.51 8.21 11.76
N THR A 92 -13.52 8.96 12.19
CA THR A 92 -14.83 8.89 11.60
C THR A 92 -14.54 9.34 10.18
N THR A 93 -14.25 8.37 9.32
CA THR A 93 -14.18 8.56 7.88
C THR A 93 -15.46 9.27 7.52
N TYR A 94 -15.38 10.60 7.38
CA TYR A 94 -16.48 11.52 7.11
C TYR A 94 -17.71 11.29 8.01
N SER A 95 -17.88 12.15 9.02
CA SER A 95 -19.12 12.24 9.78
C SER A 95 -20.35 12.13 8.86
N ASP A 96 -21.07 11.04 9.08
CA ASP A 96 -22.36 10.60 8.56
C ASP A 96 -23.48 11.64 8.88
N SER A 97 -23.35 12.87 8.37
CA SER A 97 -24.21 14.00 8.80
C SER A 97 -24.66 14.95 7.69
N SER A 98 -24.43 14.61 6.42
CA SER A 98 -25.06 15.30 5.30
C SER A 98 -26.25 14.48 4.78
N PRO A 99 -27.49 15.01 4.83
CA PRO A 99 -28.65 14.31 4.27
C PRO A 99 -28.43 14.14 2.76
N GLY A 100 -28.21 12.90 2.32
CA GLY A 100 -28.01 12.56 0.90
C GLY A 100 -26.75 11.77 0.56
N VAL A 101 -25.81 11.57 1.50
CA VAL A 101 -24.64 10.70 1.26
C VAL A 101 -25.07 9.25 1.45
N GLN A 102 -25.10 8.50 0.34
CA GLN A 102 -25.35 7.05 0.40
C GLN A 102 -24.30 6.39 1.30
N LYS A 103 -24.77 5.51 2.18
CA LYS A 103 -23.94 4.80 3.16
C LYS A 103 -22.79 4.11 2.42
N GLN A 104 -21.55 4.49 2.74
CA GLN A 104 -20.39 3.90 2.08
C GLN A 104 -20.37 2.37 2.30
N PRO A 105 -20.15 1.58 1.24
CA PRO A 105 -20.07 0.13 1.36
C PRO A 105 -18.89 -0.25 2.25
N ARG A 106 -19.10 -1.22 3.16
CA ARG A 106 -18.06 -1.72 4.06
C ARG A 106 -17.41 -3.02 3.58
N SER A 107 -17.91 -3.57 2.48
CA SER A 107 -17.34 -4.75 1.83
C SER A 107 -17.41 -4.61 0.32
N LEU A 108 -16.59 -5.40 -0.38
CA LEU A 108 -16.58 -5.45 -1.84
C LEU A 108 -17.95 -5.87 -2.39
N GLU A 109 -18.62 -6.82 -1.75
CA GLU A 109 -19.94 -7.32 -2.17
C GLU A 109 -20.99 -6.22 -2.05
N GLN A 110 -20.97 -5.44 -0.96
CA GLN A 110 -21.84 -4.28 -0.81
C GLN A 110 -21.56 -3.21 -1.87
N ALA A 111 -20.29 -2.98 -2.19
CA ALA A 111 -19.91 -2.02 -3.23
C ALA A 111 -20.43 -2.46 -4.61
N LEU A 112 -20.34 -3.76 -4.93
CA LEU A 112 -20.85 -4.33 -6.17
C LEU A 112 -22.39 -4.35 -6.23
N GLN A 113 -23.08 -4.46 -5.10
CA GLN A 113 -24.54 -4.31 -5.06
C GLN A 113 -24.97 -2.87 -5.36
N LEU A 114 -24.23 -1.88 -4.84
CA LEU A 114 -24.50 -0.47 -5.11
C LEU A 114 -24.10 -0.06 -6.53
N GLN A 115 -23.04 -0.67 -7.08
CA GLN A 115 -22.53 -0.40 -8.41
C GLN A 115 -22.21 -1.70 -9.18
N PRO A 116 -23.24 -2.37 -9.75
CA PRO A 116 -23.06 -3.63 -10.47
C PRO A 116 -22.21 -3.52 -11.73
N ASP A 117 -22.16 -2.33 -12.34
CA ASP A 117 -21.42 -2.07 -13.58
C ASP A 117 -19.93 -1.73 -13.34
N ALA A 118 -19.46 -1.81 -12.09
CA ALA A 118 -18.05 -1.58 -11.78
C ALA A 118 -17.17 -2.61 -12.52
N ARG A 119 -16.07 -2.14 -13.10
CA ARG A 119 -15.11 -2.98 -13.86
C ARG A 119 -13.67 -2.89 -13.35
N LEU A 120 -13.40 -2.00 -12.41
CA LEU A 120 -12.07 -1.72 -11.88
C LEU A 120 -12.12 -1.60 -10.36
N ALA A 121 -11.21 -2.27 -9.68
CA ALA A 121 -10.93 -2.12 -8.25
C ALA A 121 -9.55 -1.48 -8.08
N VAL A 122 -9.50 -0.39 -7.33
CA VAL A 122 -8.25 0.26 -6.89
C VAL A 122 -8.00 -0.16 -5.46
N ILE A 123 -6.88 -0.85 -5.20
CA ILE A 123 -6.58 -1.46 -3.90
C ILE A 123 -5.37 -0.78 -3.28
N SER A 124 -5.63 -0.17 -2.12
CA SER A 124 -4.64 0.59 -1.32
C SER A 124 -4.71 0.17 0.15
N VAL A 125 -4.79 -1.13 0.41
CA VAL A 125 -4.77 -1.70 1.77
C VAL A 125 -3.33 -2.04 2.18
N PRO A 126 -3.03 -2.31 3.46
CA PRO A 126 -1.67 -2.67 3.87
C PRO A 126 -1.21 -3.97 3.19
N GLY A 127 0.09 -4.05 2.84
CA GLY A 127 0.67 -5.15 2.04
C GLY A 127 0.25 -6.57 2.39
N PRO A 128 0.22 -6.97 3.68
CA PRO A 128 -0.21 -8.31 4.08
C PRO A 128 -1.65 -8.67 3.66
N TYR A 129 -2.53 -7.68 3.46
CA TYR A 129 -3.92 -7.87 3.06
C TYR A 129 -4.14 -7.62 1.57
N ALA A 130 -3.18 -6.98 0.91
CA ALA A 130 -3.28 -6.52 -0.47
C ALA A 130 -3.50 -7.68 -1.45
N ALA A 131 -2.82 -8.80 -1.24
CA ALA A 131 -2.99 -10.00 -2.06
C ALA A 131 -4.41 -10.58 -1.94
N LEU A 132 -4.92 -10.72 -0.71
CA LEU A 132 -6.24 -11.27 -0.43
C LEU A 132 -7.36 -10.41 -1.05
N GLU A 133 -7.29 -9.09 -0.88
CA GLU A 133 -8.30 -8.19 -1.44
C GLU A 133 -8.23 -8.13 -2.97
N SER A 134 -7.02 -8.23 -3.55
CA SER A 134 -6.83 -8.32 -5.00
C SER A 134 -7.42 -9.59 -5.58
N GLU A 135 -7.19 -10.72 -4.91
CA GLU A 135 -7.78 -11.99 -5.30
C GLU A 135 -9.31 -11.92 -5.28
N ARG A 136 -9.90 -11.35 -4.22
CA ARG A 136 -11.35 -11.17 -4.11
C ARG A 136 -11.90 -10.34 -5.26
N ALA A 137 -11.26 -9.22 -5.58
CA ALA A 137 -11.66 -8.36 -6.69
C ALA A 137 -11.57 -9.07 -8.06
N LEU A 138 -10.48 -9.79 -8.32
CA LEU A 138 -10.32 -10.59 -9.54
C LEU A 138 -11.37 -11.69 -9.64
N ARG A 139 -11.68 -12.38 -8.54
CA ARG A 139 -12.73 -13.41 -8.52
C ARG A 139 -14.12 -12.84 -8.74
N ALA A 140 -14.34 -11.59 -8.34
CA ALA A 140 -15.57 -10.85 -8.62
C ALA A 140 -15.67 -10.30 -10.05
N GLY A 141 -14.66 -10.51 -10.90
CA GLY A 141 -14.68 -10.09 -12.31
C GLY A 141 -14.17 -8.66 -12.54
N LEU A 142 -13.52 -8.05 -11.56
CA LEU A 142 -12.98 -6.69 -11.67
C LEU A 142 -11.53 -6.72 -12.17
N HIS A 143 -11.17 -5.78 -13.04
CA HIS A 143 -9.76 -5.43 -13.23
C HIS A 143 -9.20 -4.85 -11.93
N VAL A 144 -7.92 -5.09 -11.66
CA VAL A 144 -7.29 -4.62 -10.42
C VAL A 144 -6.14 -3.68 -10.75
N PHE A 145 -6.16 -2.52 -10.10
CA PHE A 145 -5.00 -1.66 -9.94
C PHE A 145 -4.55 -1.71 -8.48
N LEU A 146 -3.40 -2.34 -8.25
CA LEU A 146 -2.82 -2.56 -6.93
C LEU A 146 -1.79 -1.47 -6.64
N PHE A 147 -2.12 -0.59 -5.70
CA PHE A 147 -1.23 0.48 -5.23
C PHE A 147 -0.44 0.07 -3.98
N SER A 148 -0.87 -0.98 -3.28
CA SER A 148 -0.24 -1.44 -2.06
C SER A 148 1.19 -1.96 -2.25
N ASP A 149 2.06 -1.55 -1.34
CA ASP A 149 3.43 -2.04 -1.21
C ASP A 149 3.51 -3.39 -0.48
N ASN A 150 4.68 -4.03 -0.53
CA ASN A 150 5.02 -5.23 0.25
C ASN A 150 4.15 -6.47 -0.06
N VAL A 151 3.84 -6.66 -1.34
CA VAL A 151 3.25 -7.90 -1.85
C VAL A 151 4.38 -8.83 -2.26
N SER A 152 4.32 -10.09 -1.84
CA SER A 152 5.38 -11.05 -2.17
C SER A 152 5.40 -11.35 -3.67
N LEU A 153 6.58 -11.68 -4.23
CA LEU A 153 6.68 -12.08 -5.63
C LEU A 153 5.81 -13.30 -5.95
N ALA A 154 5.67 -14.23 -4.99
CA ALA A 154 4.81 -15.40 -5.14
C ALA A 154 3.34 -14.98 -5.29
N ASP A 155 2.87 -14.04 -4.47
CA ASP A 155 1.50 -13.51 -4.55
C ASP A 155 1.28 -12.73 -5.85
N GLU A 156 2.24 -11.90 -6.27
CA GLU A 156 2.15 -11.18 -7.53
C GLU A 156 1.99 -12.13 -8.73
N ILE A 157 2.81 -13.19 -8.78
CA ILE A 157 2.73 -14.22 -9.83
C ILE A 157 1.36 -14.91 -9.79
N ALA A 158 0.90 -15.32 -8.61
CA ALA A 158 -0.40 -15.99 -8.44
C ALA A 158 -1.56 -15.10 -8.91
N LEU A 159 -1.53 -13.81 -8.54
CA LEU A 159 -2.56 -12.84 -8.91
C LEU A 159 -2.57 -12.55 -10.41
N LYS A 160 -1.39 -12.42 -11.05
CA LYS A 160 -1.30 -12.24 -12.51
C LYS A 160 -1.76 -13.49 -13.28
N GLN A 161 -1.47 -14.68 -12.76
CA GLN A 161 -1.98 -15.92 -13.33
C GLN A 161 -3.50 -15.97 -13.24
N LEU A 162 -4.07 -15.67 -12.06
CA LEU A 162 -5.52 -15.61 -11.84
C LEU A 162 -6.21 -14.59 -12.75
N ALA A 163 -5.62 -13.40 -12.89
CA ALA A 163 -6.13 -12.37 -13.79
C ALA A 163 -6.16 -12.87 -15.24
N ARG A 164 -5.07 -13.51 -15.69
CA ARG A 164 -4.98 -14.08 -17.04
C ARG A 164 -5.98 -15.21 -17.29
N GLU A 165 -6.20 -16.09 -16.32
CA GLU A 165 -7.20 -17.16 -16.41
C GLU A 165 -8.63 -16.63 -16.58
N ARG A 166 -8.90 -15.44 -16.02
CA ARG A 166 -10.21 -14.77 -16.05
C ARG A 166 -10.34 -13.71 -17.14
N ASP A 167 -9.33 -13.56 -18.00
CA ASP A 167 -9.26 -12.51 -19.02
C ASP A 167 -9.37 -11.08 -18.43
N LEU A 168 -8.79 -10.89 -17.24
CA LEU A 168 -8.74 -9.63 -16.50
C LEU A 168 -7.34 -9.03 -16.51
N LEU A 169 -7.27 -7.72 -16.34
CA LEU A 169 -6.02 -6.99 -16.13
C LEU A 169 -5.73 -6.85 -14.63
N LEU A 170 -4.48 -7.12 -14.27
CA LEU A 170 -3.90 -6.71 -13.00
C LEU A 170 -2.69 -5.83 -13.27
N LEU A 171 -2.75 -4.61 -12.77
CA LEU A 171 -1.69 -3.61 -12.80
C LEU A 171 -1.19 -3.43 -11.38
N TRP A 172 0.12 -3.53 -11.19
CA TRP A 172 0.78 -3.29 -9.90
C TRP A 172 1.96 -2.37 -10.15
N ASP A 173 2.09 -1.31 -9.33
CA ASP A 173 3.17 -0.32 -9.47
C ASP A 173 4.54 -0.97 -9.23
N GLY A 174 4.62 -1.96 -8.35
CA GLY A 174 5.83 -2.73 -8.11
C GLY A 174 6.97 -1.87 -7.57
N GLN A 175 7.39 -2.11 -6.33
CA GLN A 175 8.59 -1.49 -5.75
C GLN A 175 9.91 -2.02 -6.39
N THR A 176 9.98 -2.11 -7.71
CA THR A 176 11.24 -1.97 -8.44
C THR A 176 11.33 -0.52 -8.87
N GLN A 177 12.44 0.16 -8.59
CA GLN A 177 12.68 1.56 -8.94
C GLN A 177 12.39 1.85 -10.43
N TRP A 178 11.14 2.14 -10.78
CA TRP A 178 10.76 2.67 -12.07
C TRP A 178 10.29 4.09 -11.84
N SER A 179 11.19 5.03 -12.11
CA SER A 179 10.86 6.44 -12.20
C SER A 179 9.62 6.62 -13.09
N TRP A 180 8.63 7.34 -12.54
CA TRP A 180 7.38 7.77 -13.20
C TRP A 180 7.59 8.36 -14.61
N SER A 181 8.79 8.84 -14.92
CA SER A 181 9.16 9.39 -16.22
C SER A 181 9.07 8.37 -17.38
N ARG A 182 9.10 7.05 -17.12
CA ARG A 182 9.07 6.02 -18.19
C ARG A 182 7.70 5.41 -18.46
N ILE A 183 6.77 5.39 -17.50
CA ILE A 183 5.40 4.89 -17.70
C ILE A 183 4.65 5.78 -18.71
N CYS A 184 4.88 7.09 -18.66
CA CYS A 184 4.21 8.05 -19.55
C CYS A 184 4.61 7.89 -21.03
N GLN A 185 5.84 7.43 -21.32
CA GLN A 185 6.28 7.22 -22.71
C GLN A 185 5.62 6.00 -23.38
N CYS A 186 5.24 4.95 -22.63
CA CYS A 186 4.55 3.79 -23.19
C CYS A 186 3.08 4.07 -23.56
N CYS A 187 2.35 4.88 -22.78
CA CYS A 187 0.96 5.22 -23.12
C CYS A 187 0.85 6.17 -24.33
N SER A 188 1.89 6.94 -24.64
CA SER A 188 1.87 7.89 -25.76
C SER A 188 2.13 7.25 -27.14
N LEU A 189 2.60 6.00 -27.18
CA LEU A 189 2.92 5.32 -28.43
C LEU A 189 1.87 4.25 -28.77
N ARG A 190 0.90 4.71 -29.56
CA ARG A 190 0.15 3.98 -30.61
C ARG A 190 -1.09 3.20 -30.19
N SER A 191 -2.21 3.89 -30.43
CA SER A 191 -3.29 3.37 -31.27
C SER A 191 -2.74 2.76 -32.58
N ASP A 192 -2.36 1.49 -32.57
CA ASP A 192 -2.23 0.76 -33.83
C ASP A 192 -2.58 -0.71 -33.62
N ARG A 193 -3.63 -1.14 -34.32
CA ARG A 193 -4.14 -2.50 -34.33
C ARG A 193 -3.05 -3.40 -34.90
N HIS A 194 -2.25 -4.05 -34.06
CA HIS A 194 -1.74 -5.39 -34.34
C HIS A 194 -1.02 -5.95 -33.10
N ARG A 195 -1.47 -7.13 -32.67
CA ARG A 195 -0.88 -7.97 -31.62
C ARG A 195 0.65 -7.95 -31.66
N ARG A 196 1.29 -7.35 -30.66
CA ARG A 196 2.63 -7.74 -30.20
C ARG A 196 2.58 -7.79 -28.68
N GLY A 197 2.71 -8.99 -28.12
CA GLY A 197 2.86 -9.18 -26.68
C GLY A 197 4.18 -8.58 -26.22
N ILE A 198 4.14 -7.84 -25.12
CA ILE A 198 5.33 -7.30 -24.47
C ILE A 198 5.98 -8.46 -23.68
N ARG A 199 7.17 -8.89 -24.08
CA ARG A 199 8.08 -9.67 -23.23
C ARG A 199 9.29 -8.79 -22.93
N HIS A 200 9.60 -8.60 -21.65
CA HIS A 200 10.89 -8.07 -21.23
C HIS A 200 11.62 -9.17 -20.46
N GLY A 201 12.81 -9.51 -20.96
CA GLY A 201 13.73 -10.44 -20.33
C GLY A 201 14.55 -9.76 -19.24
N TYR A 202 14.83 -10.51 -18.19
CA TYR A 202 15.82 -10.17 -17.17
C TYR A 202 17.23 -10.32 -17.76
N SER A 203 18.06 -9.29 -17.63
CA SER A 203 19.50 -9.40 -17.81
C SER A 203 20.12 -9.89 -16.50
N GLY A 204 20.43 -11.17 -16.42
CA GLY A 204 21.15 -11.75 -15.30
C GLY A 204 21.34 -13.26 -15.44
N GLY A 205 22.38 -13.66 -16.17
CA GLY A 205 22.93 -15.03 -16.17
C GLY A 205 22.17 -16.06 -17.01
N ASP A 206 22.91 -16.73 -17.90
CA ASP A 206 22.57 -17.91 -18.70
C ASP A 206 21.49 -17.79 -19.79
N VAL A 207 22.00 -17.60 -21.01
CA VAL A 207 21.28 -17.66 -22.28
C VAL A 207 20.82 -19.11 -22.52
N ILE A 208 19.53 -19.39 -22.30
CA ILE A 208 18.88 -20.54 -22.94
C ILE A 208 18.55 -20.11 -24.37
N ASP A 209 19.43 -20.49 -25.27
CA ASP A 209 19.29 -20.26 -26.70
C ASP A 209 18.09 -21.06 -27.23
N CYS A 210 17.15 -20.38 -27.88
CA CYS A 210 15.99 -21.01 -28.52
C CYS A 210 15.93 -20.53 -29.97
N PRO A 211 16.15 -21.41 -30.96
CA PRO A 211 16.39 -21.01 -32.34
C PRO A 211 15.12 -20.42 -32.96
N ALA A 212 15.24 -19.17 -33.43
CA ALA A 212 14.21 -18.47 -34.14
C ALA A 212 14.07 -19.02 -35.57
N GLY A 213 12.89 -19.59 -35.87
CA GLY A 213 12.45 -19.79 -37.25
C GLY A 213 11.79 -21.13 -37.51
N GLN A 214 10.45 -21.14 -37.50
CA GLN A 214 9.55 -21.95 -38.35
C GLN A 214 8.15 -22.03 -37.72
N TRP A 215 7.40 -20.92 -37.78
CA TRP A 215 5.94 -20.96 -37.60
C TRP A 215 5.32 -20.16 -38.74
N ARG A 216 4.53 -20.82 -39.60
CA ARG A 216 3.73 -20.16 -40.65
C ARG A 216 2.28 -20.12 -40.22
N ILE A 217 1.63 -18.98 -40.46
CA ILE A 217 0.20 -18.79 -40.23
C ILE A 217 -0.50 -19.06 -41.56
N THR A 218 -1.34 -20.09 -41.61
CA THR A 218 -2.34 -20.30 -42.68
C THR A 218 -3.71 -20.42 -42.03
N GLY A 219 -4.55 -19.39 -42.16
CA GLY A 219 -5.87 -19.31 -41.53
C GLY A 219 -5.85 -19.12 -40.00
N HIS A 220 -7.02 -19.28 -39.37
CA HIS A 220 -7.27 -18.93 -37.96
C HIS A 220 -6.74 -19.92 -36.90
N ARG A 221 -5.74 -20.76 -37.20
CA ARG A 221 -5.03 -21.56 -36.18
C ARG A 221 -3.52 -21.61 -36.43
N LEU A 222 -2.76 -21.52 -35.35
CA LEU A 222 -1.32 -21.77 -35.33
C LEU A 222 -1.07 -23.29 -35.25
N ARG A 223 -0.31 -23.83 -36.20
CA ARG A 223 0.25 -25.19 -36.13
C ARG A 223 1.76 -25.14 -36.35
N ARG A 224 2.45 -26.10 -35.72
CA ARG A 224 3.89 -26.36 -35.87
C ARG A 224 4.08 -26.96 -37.26
N ALA A 225 5.08 -26.48 -38.01
CA ALA A 225 5.53 -27.21 -39.20
C ALA A 225 6.14 -28.55 -38.77
#